data_AF-A0A926JY63-F1
#
_entry.id   AF-A0A926JY63-F1
#
_cell.length_a   1.000
_cell.length_b   1.000
_cell.length_c   1.000
_cell.angle_alpha   90.00
_cell.angle_beta   90.00
_cell.angle_gamma   90.00
#
_symmetry.space_group_name_H-M   'P 1'
#
loop_
_entity.id
_entity.type
_entity.pdbx_description
1 polymer ?
#
loop_
_entity_poly.entity_id
_entity_poly.type
_entity_poly.pdbx_seq_one_letter_code
_entity_poly.pdbx_strand_id
1 'polypeptide(L)'
;MAAVSVTPLERELHLIDVENLIGTPYFTAAAVRALRSAYNCVSQAATGALQVIGTSAASNVLIAALAWGSARPVFENGPDGADRALLAAGEFAPERRFGRIVIGSGDHVFAFYAADLQSKGVEVTVVCRPEALSRKLLLAVNDVRYLPHIDSGPTAPASHGALGRVA
;
A
#
# COMPACT_ATOMS: atom_id res chain seq x y z
N MET A 1 -19.77 -19.84 -20.10
CA MET A 1 -19.45 -18.53 -19.49
C MET A 1 -18.60 -17.76 -20.47
N ALA A 2 -19.11 -16.66 -21.04
CA ALA A 2 -18.30 -15.79 -21.89
C ALA A 2 -17.31 -15.02 -20.99
N ALA A 3 -16.02 -15.05 -21.35
CA ALA A 3 -15.03 -14.20 -20.72
C ALA A 3 -15.37 -12.74 -21.06
N VAL A 4 -15.68 -11.93 -20.04
CA VAL A 4 -15.78 -10.49 -20.21
C VAL A 4 -14.37 -9.98 -20.48
N SER A 5 -14.11 -9.58 -21.73
CA SER A 5 -12.86 -8.93 -22.11
C SER A 5 -12.85 -7.52 -21.55
N VAL A 6 -12.21 -7.36 -20.38
CA VAL A 6 -11.99 -6.04 -19.77
C VAL A 6 -10.91 -5.31 -20.57
N THR A 7 -11.23 -4.13 -21.07
CA THR A 7 -10.26 -3.29 -21.81
C THR A 7 -9.22 -2.71 -20.85
N PRO A 8 -7.99 -2.34 -21.28
CA PRO A 8 -6.97 -1.79 -20.38
C PRO A 8 -7.45 -0.59 -19.57
N LEU A 9 -8.31 0.25 -20.15
CA LEU A 9 -8.93 1.43 -19.51
C LEU A 9 -9.82 1.07 -18.31
N GLU A 10 -10.35 -0.15 -18.26
CA GLU A 10 -11.24 -0.63 -17.20
C GLU A 10 -10.48 -1.43 -16.11
N ARG A 11 -9.17 -1.66 -16.29
CA ARG A 11 -8.36 -2.41 -15.34
C ARG A 11 -7.70 -1.47 -14.34
N GLU A 12 -7.70 -1.89 -13.08
CA GLU A 12 -7.15 -1.15 -11.96
C GLU A 12 -6.06 -1.96 -11.23
N LEU A 13 -4.98 -1.28 -10.85
CA LEU A 13 -3.91 -1.83 -10.02
C LEU A 13 -3.75 -1.01 -8.75
N HIS A 14 -3.69 -1.68 -7.60
CA HIS A 14 -3.36 -1.08 -6.32
C HIS A 14 -1.99 -1.55 -5.84
N LEU A 15 -1.13 -0.61 -5.49
CA LEU A 15 0.16 -0.85 -4.84
C LEU A 15 0.05 -0.34 -3.40
N ILE A 16 0.00 -1.25 -2.43
CA ILE A 16 -0.46 -0.94 -1.08
C ILE A 16 0.64 -1.27 -0.07
N ASP A 17 1.13 -0.27 0.65
CA ASP A 17 2.05 -0.47 1.75
C ASP A 17 1.26 -0.67 3.05
N VAL A 18 1.26 -1.89 3.58
CA VAL A 18 0.49 -2.23 4.78
C VAL A 18 1.01 -1.48 6.01
N GLU A 19 2.33 -1.33 6.12
CA GLU A 19 2.99 -0.75 7.29
C GLU A 19 2.83 0.76 7.30
N ASN A 20 2.92 1.41 6.13
CA ASN A 20 2.71 2.85 6.01
C ASN A 20 1.26 3.25 6.34
N LEU A 21 0.28 2.45 5.89
CA LEU A 21 -1.14 2.72 6.09
C LEU A 21 -1.64 2.37 7.49
N ILE A 22 -1.05 1.37 8.17
CA ILE A 22 -1.31 1.13 9.59
C ILE A 22 -0.50 2.10 10.46
N GLY A 23 0.68 2.52 9.99
CA GLY A 23 1.59 3.43 10.66
C GLY A 23 2.60 2.79 11.60
N THR A 24 2.77 1.47 11.50
CA THR A 24 3.72 0.71 12.31
C THR A 24 4.08 -0.59 11.61
N PRO A 25 5.32 -1.10 11.76
CA PRO A 25 5.71 -2.44 11.32
C PRO A 25 5.13 -3.55 12.22
N TYR A 26 4.49 -3.19 13.34
CA TYR A 26 3.89 -4.13 14.29
C TYR A 26 2.37 -4.05 14.23
N PHE A 27 1.74 -5.03 13.57
CA PHE A 27 0.30 -5.06 13.38
C PHE A 27 -0.30 -6.45 13.55
N THR A 28 -1.60 -6.50 13.80
CA THR A 28 -2.36 -7.74 13.93
C THR A 28 -3.12 -8.10 12.64
N ALA A 29 -3.55 -9.35 12.51
CA ALA A 29 -4.45 -9.75 11.42
C ALA A 29 -5.79 -8.98 11.45
N ALA A 30 -6.28 -8.59 12.62
CA ALA A 30 -7.49 -7.78 12.75
C ALA A 30 -7.27 -6.37 12.17
N ALA A 31 -6.14 -5.74 12.47
CA ALA A 31 -5.76 -4.44 11.90
C ALA A 31 -5.67 -4.50 10.38
N VAL A 32 -5.07 -5.54 9.81
CA VAL A 32 -4.98 -5.70 8.34
C VAL A 32 -6.37 -5.88 7.71
N ARG A 33 -7.29 -6.63 8.33
CA ARG A 33 -8.68 -6.76 7.84
C ARG A 33 -9.42 -5.43 7.91
N ALA A 34 -9.26 -4.67 8.99
CA ALA A 34 -9.85 -3.36 9.16
C ALA A 34 -9.30 -2.38 8.09
N LEU A 35 -7.98 -2.38 7.89
CA LEU A 35 -7.33 -1.61 6.84
C LEU A 35 -7.90 -1.99 5.46
N ARG A 36 -8.00 -3.27 5.11
CA ARG A 36 -8.56 -3.69 3.82
C ARG A 36 -9.96 -3.12 3.59
N SER A 37 -10.84 -3.24 4.58
CA SER A 37 -12.22 -2.75 4.49
C SER A 37 -12.27 -1.22 4.31
N ALA A 38 -11.51 -0.47 5.13
CA ALA A 38 -11.43 0.98 5.03
C ALA A 38 -10.80 1.42 3.69
N TYR A 39 -9.71 0.77 3.28
CA TYR A 39 -9.00 1.04 2.04
C TYR A 39 -9.88 0.82 0.82
N ASN A 40 -10.58 -0.31 0.71
CA ASN A 40 -11.48 -0.57 -0.42
C ASN A 40 -12.62 0.45 -0.50
N CYS A 41 -13.15 0.89 0.65
CA CYS A 41 -14.17 1.93 0.71
C CYS A 41 -13.64 3.29 0.22
N VAL A 42 -12.47 3.73 0.72
CA VAL A 42 -11.87 5.04 0.42
C VAL A 42 -11.33 5.10 -1.02
N SER A 43 -10.62 4.05 -1.45
CA SER A 43 -10.07 3.94 -2.81
C SER A 43 -11.16 3.79 -3.88
N GLN A 44 -12.38 3.38 -3.48
CA GLN A 44 -13.45 2.95 -4.38
C GLN A 44 -12.97 1.88 -5.36
N ALA A 45 -12.21 0.90 -4.86
CA ALA A 45 -11.58 -0.15 -5.67
C ALA A 45 -12.61 -0.83 -6.60
N ALA A 46 -12.32 -0.89 -7.89
CA ALA A 46 -13.17 -1.57 -8.84
C ALA A 46 -13.30 -3.07 -8.53
N THR A 47 -14.43 -3.67 -8.90
CA THR A 47 -14.58 -5.12 -8.85
C THR A 47 -13.56 -5.77 -9.80
N GLY A 48 -12.72 -6.66 -9.26
CA GLY A 48 -11.67 -7.31 -10.03
C GLY A 48 -10.37 -6.51 -10.14
N ALA A 49 -10.23 -5.40 -9.42
CA ALA A 49 -8.97 -4.68 -9.31
C ALA A 49 -7.86 -5.59 -8.78
N LEU A 50 -6.67 -5.47 -9.37
CA LEU A 50 -5.50 -6.20 -8.90
C LEU A 50 -4.91 -5.46 -7.71
N GLN A 51 -4.78 -6.16 -6.58
CA GLN A 51 -4.18 -5.58 -5.38
C GLN A 51 -2.84 -6.26 -5.08
N VAL A 52 -1.80 -5.46 -4.91
CA VAL A 52 -0.48 -5.89 -4.48
C VAL A 52 -0.20 -5.24 -3.12
N ILE A 53 0.12 -6.05 -2.13
CA ILE A 53 0.43 -5.58 -0.78
C ILE A 53 1.92 -5.76 -0.49
N GLY A 54 2.57 -4.71 0.01
CA GLY A 54 3.97 -4.65 0.37
C GLY A 54 4.17 -4.68 1.89
N THR A 55 5.26 -5.32 2.31
CA THR A 55 5.77 -5.31 3.69
C THR A 55 7.29 -5.25 3.68
N SER A 56 7.91 -4.64 4.69
CA SER A 56 9.37 -4.47 4.81
C SER A 56 10.10 -5.61 5.54
N ALA A 57 9.35 -6.62 6.00
CA ALA A 57 9.89 -7.76 6.75
C ALA A 57 9.20 -9.07 6.39
N ALA A 58 9.99 -10.12 6.17
CA ALA A 58 9.47 -11.47 5.89
C ALA A 58 8.50 -11.99 6.97
N SER A 59 8.69 -11.60 8.24
CA SER A 59 7.81 -11.97 9.36
C SER A 59 6.38 -11.45 9.21
N ASN A 60 6.19 -10.36 8.47
CA ASN A 60 4.90 -9.69 8.33
C ASN A 60 4.07 -10.23 7.14
N VAL A 61 4.74 -10.86 6.17
CA VAL A 61 4.14 -11.32 4.90
C VAL A 61 2.96 -12.26 5.12
N LEU A 62 3.12 -13.28 5.98
CA LEU A 62 2.09 -14.31 6.16
C LEU A 62 0.82 -13.72 6.80
N ILE A 63 0.98 -12.89 7.84
CA ILE A 63 -0.16 -12.23 8.51
C ILE A 63 -0.84 -11.26 7.55
N ALA A 64 -0.07 -10.44 6.82
CA ALA A 64 -0.61 -9.51 5.85
C ALA A 64 -1.38 -10.23 4.74
N ALA A 65 -0.79 -11.26 4.12
CA ALA A 65 -1.40 -12.02 3.03
C ALA A 65 -2.71 -12.71 3.45
N LEU A 66 -2.68 -13.46 4.57
CA LEU A 66 -3.87 -14.20 5.04
C LEU A 66 -5.00 -13.26 5.49
N ALA A 67 -4.65 -12.14 6.13
CA ALA A 67 -5.64 -11.18 6.61
C ALA A 67 -6.21 -10.31 5.48
N TRP A 68 -5.40 -9.94 4.49
CA TRP A 68 -5.86 -9.18 3.32
C TRP A 68 -6.69 -10.04 2.37
N GLY A 69 -6.33 -11.30 2.15
CA GLY A 69 -7.06 -12.23 1.28
C GLY A 69 -6.48 -12.29 -0.13
N SER A 70 -7.26 -11.92 -1.15
CA SER A 70 -6.93 -12.17 -2.57
C SER A 70 -5.85 -11.25 -3.18
N ALA A 71 -5.11 -10.50 -2.37
CA ALA A 71 -4.02 -9.68 -2.87
C ALA A 71 -2.76 -10.51 -3.13
N ARG A 72 -1.91 -10.04 -4.04
CA ARG A 72 -0.57 -10.57 -4.23
C ARG A 72 0.36 -9.95 -3.18
N PRO A 73 0.91 -10.73 -2.23
CA PRO A 73 1.92 -10.21 -1.33
C PRO A 73 3.27 -10.07 -2.05
N VAL A 74 3.98 -8.98 -1.75
CA VAL A 74 5.38 -8.76 -2.10
C VAL A 74 6.12 -8.27 -0.86
N PHE A 75 7.41 -8.56 -0.78
CA PHE A 75 8.24 -8.07 0.30
C PHE A 75 9.69 -7.95 -0.15
N GLU A 76 10.41 -7.08 0.52
CA GLU A 76 11.86 -7.05 0.55
C GLU A 76 12.27 -6.67 1.98
N ASN A 77 13.40 -7.16 2.47
CA ASN A 77 13.84 -6.83 3.83
C ASN A 77 14.49 -5.45 3.89
N GLY A 78 14.27 -4.75 5.00
CA GLY A 78 14.92 -3.48 5.34
C GLY A 78 13.95 -2.29 5.32
N PRO A 79 14.36 -1.12 5.82
CA PRO A 79 13.45 0.00 6.08
C PRO A 79 12.55 0.38 4.91
N ASP A 80 13.11 0.45 3.69
CA ASP A 80 12.36 0.81 2.47
C ASP A 80 12.00 -0.43 1.62
N GLY A 81 11.95 -1.61 2.25
CA GLY A 81 11.77 -2.87 1.56
C GLY A 81 10.38 -3.02 0.92
N ALA A 82 9.34 -2.52 1.59
CA ALA A 82 7.98 -2.49 1.04
C ALA A 82 7.93 -1.64 -0.23
N ASP A 83 8.54 -0.45 -0.20
CA ASP A 83 8.56 0.49 -1.33
C ASP A 83 9.20 -0.12 -2.58
N ARG A 84 10.41 -0.69 -2.43
CA ARG A 84 11.13 -1.32 -3.55
C ARG A 84 10.34 -2.48 -4.14
N ALA A 85 9.78 -3.34 -3.29
CA ALA A 85 8.99 -4.48 -3.72
C ALA A 85 7.70 -4.05 -4.47
N LEU A 86 7.04 -2.97 -4.02
CA LEU A 86 5.85 -2.43 -4.65
C LEU A 86 6.16 -1.75 -5.98
N LEU A 87 7.20 -0.93 -6.05
CA LEU A 87 7.63 -0.29 -7.30
C LEU A 87 8.02 -1.33 -8.35
N ALA A 88 8.79 -2.36 -7.98
CA ALA A 88 9.15 -3.46 -8.86
C ALA A 88 7.91 -4.22 -9.38
N ALA A 89 6.85 -4.35 -8.55
CA ALA A 89 5.59 -4.95 -8.98
C ALA A 89 4.82 -4.09 -9.99
N GLY A 90 5.02 -2.77 -9.98
CA GLY A 90 4.37 -1.79 -10.85
C GLY A 90 5.17 -1.36 -12.09
N GLU A 91 6.41 -1.82 -12.28
CA GLU A 91 7.37 -1.26 -13.25
C GLU A 91 7.10 -1.64 -14.71
N PHE A 92 6.51 -2.81 -14.97
CA PHE A 92 6.40 -3.35 -16.34
C PHE A 92 5.19 -2.80 -17.13
N ALA A 93 5.42 -1.66 -17.79
CA ALA A 93 4.51 -0.97 -18.71
C ALA A 93 3.06 -0.89 -18.20
N PRO A 94 2.85 -0.41 -16.96
CA PRO A 94 1.54 -0.39 -16.33
C PRO A 94 0.51 0.45 -17.10
N GLU A 95 0.94 1.51 -17.79
CA GLU A 95 0.09 2.38 -18.62
C GLU A 95 -0.57 1.65 -19.80
N ARG A 96 0.01 0.52 -20.23
CA ARG A 96 -0.57 -0.31 -21.29
C ARG A 96 -1.61 -1.31 -20.78
N ARG A 97 -1.68 -1.48 -19.46
CA ARG A 97 -2.41 -2.58 -18.80
C ARG A 97 -3.52 -2.10 -17.89
N PHE A 98 -3.40 -0.88 -17.38
CA PHE A 98 -4.29 -0.29 -16.38
C PHE A 98 -4.63 1.14 -16.77
N GLY A 99 -5.92 1.48 -16.71
CA GLY A 99 -6.41 2.85 -16.85
C GLY A 99 -6.29 3.63 -15.55
N ARG A 100 -6.26 2.91 -14.41
CA ARG A 100 -6.17 3.49 -13.07
C ARG A 100 -5.15 2.76 -12.21
N ILE A 101 -4.35 3.53 -11.47
CA ILE A 101 -3.40 3.02 -10.49
C ILE A 101 -3.63 3.73 -9.16
N VAL A 102 -3.79 2.95 -8.09
CA VAL A 102 -3.97 3.47 -6.73
C VAL A 102 -2.73 3.15 -5.91
N ILE A 103 -2.13 4.18 -5.33
CA ILE A 103 -0.96 4.07 -4.46
C ILE A 103 -1.44 4.19 -3.02
N GLY A 104 -1.42 3.07 -2.30
CA GLY A 104 -1.70 2.99 -0.88
C GLY A 104 -0.47 3.28 -0.03
N SER A 105 0.10 4.50 -0.14
CA SER A 105 1.23 4.97 0.67
C SER A 105 1.29 6.49 0.63
N GLY A 106 1.80 7.11 1.70
CA GLY A 106 2.11 8.55 1.74
C GLY A 106 3.54 8.89 1.30
N ASP A 107 4.38 7.90 1.04
CA ASP A 107 5.83 8.09 0.92
C ASP A 107 6.27 8.81 -0.37
N HIS A 108 7.28 9.67 -0.24
CA HIS A 108 7.86 10.47 -1.30
C HIS A 108 8.52 9.65 -2.42
N VAL A 109 8.89 8.39 -2.15
CA VAL A 109 9.49 7.48 -3.14
C VAL A 109 8.55 7.21 -4.33
N PHE A 110 7.23 7.22 -4.09
CA PHE A 110 6.22 7.02 -5.13
C PHE A 110 5.98 8.24 -6.01
N ALA A 111 6.48 9.42 -5.65
CA ALA A 111 6.14 10.67 -6.34
C ALA A 111 6.55 10.67 -7.82
N PHE A 112 7.74 10.15 -8.14
CA PHE A 112 8.20 10.08 -9.53
C PHE A 112 7.35 9.10 -10.34
N TYR A 113 7.10 7.91 -9.78
CA TYR A 113 6.24 6.88 -10.40
C TYR A 113 4.84 7.43 -10.70
N ALA A 114 4.23 8.11 -9.73
CA ALA A 114 2.90 8.70 -9.89
C ALA A 114 2.85 9.81 -10.97
N ALA A 115 3.86 10.68 -11.00
CA ALA A 115 3.95 11.75 -12.01
C ALA A 115 4.16 11.18 -13.43
N ASP A 116 5.05 10.19 -13.57
CA ASP A 116 5.33 9.52 -14.85
C ASP A 116 4.08 8.84 -15.41
N LEU A 117 3.31 8.13 -14.58
CA LEU A 117 2.06 7.49 -14.99
C LEU A 117 1.00 8.49 -15.47
N GLN A 118 0.78 9.57 -14.72
CA GLN A 118 -0.18 10.60 -15.12
C GLN A 118 0.24 11.29 -16.42
N SER A 119 1.55 11.50 -16.64
CA SER A 119 2.05 12.05 -17.91
C SER A 119 1.73 11.14 -19.11
N LYS A 120 1.50 9.84 -18.86
CA LYS A 120 1.11 8.82 -19.85
C LYS A 120 -0.40 8.61 -19.93
N GLY A 121 -1.19 9.42 -19.24
CA GLY A 121 -2.65 9.38 -19.28
C GLY A 121 -3.31 8.36 -18.35
N VAL A 122 -2.56 7.79 -17.40
CA VAL A 122 -3.11 6.89 -16.38
C VAL A 122 -3.71 7.72 -15.24
N GLU A 123 -4.92 7.38 -14.80
CA GLU A 123 -5.50 7.96 -13.59
C GLU A 123 -4.72 7.46 -12.37
N VAL A 124 -4.23 8.38 -11.53
CA VAL A 124 -3.51 8.03 -10.30
C VAL A 124 -4.21 8.60 -9.09
N THR A 125 -4.56 7.73 -8.15
CA THR A 125 -5.08 8.09 -6.82
C THR A 125 -4.08 7.69 -5.75
N VAL A 126 -3.81 8.58 -4.80
CA VAL A 126 -3.08 8.24 -3.57
C VAL A 126 -4.07 8.04 -2.43
N VAL A 127 -3.95 6.92 -1.71
CA VAL A 127 -4.68 6.63 -0.48
C VAL A 127 -3.67 6.54 0.65
N CYS A 128 -3.78 7.40 1.66
CA CYS A 128 -2.77 7.48 2.72
C CYS A 128 -3.37 7.93 4.05
N ARG A 129 -2.55 7.86 5.11
CA ARG A 129 -2.84 8.56 6.37
C ARG A 129 -2.50 10.06 6.22
N PRO A 130 -3.31 10.98 6.77
CA PRO A 130 -3.05 12.42 6.67
C PRO A 130 -1.62 12.84 7.08
N GLU A 131 -1.10 12.25 8.16
CA GLU A 131 0.21 12.54 8.72
C GLU A 131 1.38 11.91 7.94
N ALA A 132 1.11 10.93 7.08
CA ALA A 132 2.12 10.20 6.33
C ALA A 132 2.36 10.79 4.92
N LEU A 133 1.48 11.68 4.44
CA LEU A 133 1.58 12.23 3.09
C LEU A 133 2.76 13.18 2.96
N SER A 134 3.76 12.77 2.17
CA SER A 134 4.86 13.64 1.83
C SER A 134 4.41 14.78 0.91
N ARG A 135 4.99 15.97 1.12
CA ARG A 135 4.75 17.13 0.23
C ARG A 135 5.11 16.84 -1.22
N LYS A 136 6.15 16.03 -1.45
CA LYS A 136 6.59 15.66 -2.80
C LYS A 136 5.53 14.81 -3.51
N LEU A 137 4.96 13.82 -2.83
CA LEU A 137 3.89 13.00 -3.41
C LEU A 137 2.62 13.82 -3.62
N LEU A 138 2.24 14.67 -2.66
CA LEU A 138 1.09 15.58 -2.80
C LEU A 138 1.18 16.47 -4.04
N LEU A 139 2.38 17.00 -4.35
CA LEU A 139 2.60 17.83 -5.54
C LEU A 139 2.64 17.02 -6.84
N ALA A 140 2.81 15.70 -6.76
CA ALA A 140 2.93 14.83 -7.91
C ALA A 140 1.60 14.25 -8.39
N VAL A 141 0.51 14.33 -7.61
CA VAL A 141 -0.78 13.69 -7.92
C VAL A 141 -1.95 14.64 -7.88
N ASN A 142 -2.99 14.31 -8.66
CA ASN A 142 -4.22 15.09 -8.73
C ASN A 142 -5.32 14.61 -7.77
N ASP A 143 -5.28 13.35 -7.31
CA ASP A 143 -6.28 12.76 -6.42
C ASP A 143 -5.60 12.15 -5.18
N VAL A 144 -5.99 12.65 -4.01
CA VAL A 144 -5.54 12.16 -2.69
C VAL A 144 -6.75 11.90 -1.82
N ARG A 145 -6.81 10.71 -1.23
CA ARG A 145 -7.88 10.28 -0.34
C ARG A 145 -7.29 9.80 0.98
N TYR A 146 -7.91 10.22 2.07
CA TYR A 146 -7.39 9.93 3.40
C TYR A 146 -8.11 8.74 4.03
N LEU A 147 -7.34 7.84 4.63
CA LEU A 147 -7.86 6.78 5.46
C LEU A 147 -8.31 7.32 6.83
N PRO A 148 -9.35 6.72 7.43
CA PRO A 148 -9.55 6.85 8.86
C PRO A 148 -8.37 6.20 9.61
N HIS A 149 -8.20 6.56 10.88
CA HIS A 149 -7.25 5.88 11.75
C HIS A 149 -7.55 4.38 11.82
N ILE A 150 -6.51 3.54 11.69
CA ILE A 150 -6.61 2.09 11.83
C ILE A 150 -5.92 1.70 13.14
N ASP A 151 -6.65 1.09 14.04
CA ASP A 151 -6.07 0.52 15.25
C ASP A 151 -5.20 -0.69 14.88
N SER A 152 -3.90 -0.58 15.14
CA SER A 152 -2.93 -1.66 14.91
C SER A 152 -3.17 -2.89 15.82
N GLY A 153 -3.97 -2.71 16.88
CA GLY A 153 -4.20 -3.67 17.95
C GLY A 153 -3.07 -3.64 18.99
N PRO A 154 -3.26 -4.30 20.15
CA PRO A 154 -2.20 -4.40 21.15
C PRO A 154 -1.07 -5.29 20.61
N THR A 155 0.10 -4.71 20.40
CA THR A 155 1.34 -5.45 20.13
C THR A 155 2.24 -5.35 21.37
N ALA A 156 2.67 -6.49 21.92
CA ALA A 156 3.46 -6.60 23.16
C ALA A 156 4.95 -6.25 22.96
N PRO A 157 5.72 -6.09 24.06
CA PRO A 157 5.66 -5.02 25.06
C PRO A 157 6.52 -3.81 24.65
N ALA A 158 6.40 -2.70 25.39
CA ALA A 158 7.37 -1.61 25.35
C ALA A 158 8.80 -2.15 25.46
N SER A 159 9.71 -1.58 24.68
CA SER A 159 11.14 -1.84 24.75
C SER A 159 11.60 -1.85 26.21
N HIS A 160 12.15 -2.97 26.67
CA HIS A 160 12.80 -3.02 27.98
C HIS A 160 13.98 -2.06 27.94
N GLY A 161 13.79 -0.91 28.58
CA GLY A 161 14.85 0.01 28.91
C GLY A 161 15.92 -0.70 29.75
N ALA A 162 17.17 -0.46 29.37
CA ALA A 162 18.35 -0.49 30.21
C ALA A 162 18.35 -1.52 31.37
N LEU A 163 18.87 -2.72 31.10
CA LEU A 163 19.58 -3.45 32.15
C LEU A 163 20.75 -2.58 32.59
N GLY A 164 20.54 -1.88 33.72
CA GLY A 164 21.56 -1.16 34.43
C GLY A 164 22.74 -2.10 34.71
N ARG A 165 23.93 -1.63 34.36
CA ARG A 165 25.17 -2.23 34.84
C ARG A 165 25.14 -2.20 36.37
N VAL A 166 25.11 -3.39 36.97
CA VAL A 166 25.38 -3.55 38.39
C VAL A 166 26.91 -3.44 38.57
N ALA A 167 27.27 -2.71 39.62
CA ALA A 167 28.61 -2.33 40.03
C ALA A 167 29.59 -3.51 40.19
#